data_AF-A0A1H6FBX3-F1
#
_entry.id   AF-A0A1H6FBX3-F1
#
_cell.length_a   1.000
_cell.length_b   1.000
_cell.length_c   1.000
_cell.angle_alpha   90.00
_cell.angle_beta   90.00
_cell.angle_gamma   90.00
#
_symmetry.space_group_name_H-M   'P 1'
#
loop_
_entity.id
_entity.type
_entity.pdbx_description
1 polymer ?
#
loop_
_entity_poly.entity_id
_entity_poly.type
_entity_poly.pdbx_seq_one_letter_code
_entity_poly.pdbx_strand_id
1 'polypeptide(L)'
;MKVISIEEIEEYLNEIDNTPEKEIEAIVIRMSEEQGYALTYLMAVGGDSFDEDEHEAFFYLGFSIWYIMEKINSNMPMITEEEIDSVEQNNFKMLDVMSDETEAEITKLIEIIVENYNQPNLFGYIVESLMEEEDDDGDPLFREENSGMMLIYLKTVVDCFDKY
;
A
#
# COMPACT_ATOMS: atom_id res chain seq x y z
N MET A 1 -10.34 9.11 -7.13
CA MET A 1 -9.74 8.81 -8.45
C MET A 1 -10.68 7.99 -9.36
N LYS A 2 -10.36 7.75 -10.64
CA LYS A 2 -11.02 6.67 -11.42
C LYS A 2 -10.58 5.31 -10.87
N VAL A 3 -11.38 4.26 -11.07
CA VAL A 3 -10.94 2.89 -10.75
C VAL A 3 -9.76 2.53 -11.66
N ILE A 4 -8.66 2.09 -11.06
CA ILE A 4 -7.45 1.64 -11.76
C ILE A 4 -7.68 0.21 -12.26
N SER A 5 -7.43 -0.06 -13.54
CA SER A 5 -7.59 -1.41 -14.09
C SER A 5 -6.38 -2.30 -13.80
N ILE A 6 -6.55 -3.61 -13.92
CA ILE A 6 -5.45 -4.57 -13.73
C ILE A 6 -4.36 -4.31 -14.79
N GLU A 7 -4.76 -4.02 -16.03
CA GLU A 7 -3.82 -3.73 -17.12
C GLU A 7 -2.99 -2.46 -16.86
N GLU A 8 -3.56 -1.45 -16.19
CA GLU A 8 -2.84 -0.23 -15.81
C GLU A 8 -1.84 -0.49 -14.67
N ILE A 9 -2.21 -1.34 -13.71
CA ILE A 9 -1.30 -1.79 -12.64
C ILE A 9 -0.11 -2.51 -13.26
N GLU A 10 -0.37 -3.52 -14.10
CA GLU A 10 0.67 -4.28 -14.79
C GLU A 10 1.56 -3.39 -15.68
N GLU A 11 0.96 -2.45 -16.43
CA GLU A 11 1.70 -1.53 -17.30
C GLU A 11 2.69 -0.68 -16.51
N TYR A 12 2.26 -0.08 -15.40
CA TYR A 12 3.11 0.83 -14.62
C TYR A 12 4.11 0.10 -13.72
N LEU A 13 3.78 -1.09 -13.22
CA LEU A 13 4.76 -1.95 -12.54
C LEU A 13 5.88 -2.35 -13.51
N ASN A 14 5.52 -2.82 -14.71
CA ASN A 14 6.51 -3.14 -15.73
C ASN A 14 7.31 -1.89 -16.17
N GLU A 15 6.73 -0.68 -16.12
CA GLU A 15 7.49 0.56 -16.32
C GLU A 15 8.56 0.75 -15.23
N ILE A 16 8.22 0.56 -13.95
CA ILE A 16 9.17 0.64 -12.82
C ILE A 16 10.28 -0.40 -12.99
N ASP A 17 9.92 -1.67 -13.21
CA ASP A 17 10.88 -2.80 -13.29
C ASP A 17 11.91 -2.64 -14.42
N ASN A 18 11.53 -1.95 -15.49
CA ASN A 18 12.40 -1.70 -16.65
C ASN A 18 13.07 -0.31 -16.61
N THR A 19 12.80 0.49 -15.58
CA THR A 19 13.41 1.81 -15.42
C THR A 19 14.83 1.67 -14.85
N PRO A 20 15.85 2.30 -15.45
CA PRO A 20 17.20 2.25 -14.91
C PRO A 20 17.27 2.81 -13.47
N GLU A 21 18.12 2.23 -12.62
CA GLU A 21 18.29 2.61 -11.21
C GLU A 21 18.44 4.14 -11.00
N LYS A 22 19.25 4.81 -11.83
CA LYS A 22 19.43 6.27 -11.76
C LYS A 22 18.13 7.06 -12.02
N GLU A 23 17.24 6.51 -12.84
CA GLU A 23 15.93 7.10 -13.11
C GLU A 23 14.95 6.80 -11.98
N ILE A 24 15.03 5.63 -11.33
CA ILE A 24 14.31 5.32 -10.08
C ILE A 24 14.69 6.32 -8.98
N GLU A 25 15.98 6.61 -8.79
CA GLU A 25 16.42 7.64 -7.82
C GLU A 25 15.74 9.00 -8.07
N ALA A 26 15.59 9.39 -9.34
CA ALA A 26 14.92 10.62 -9.70
C ALA A 26 13.40 10.57 -9.41
N ILE A 27 12.77 9.41 -9.55
CA ILE A 27 11.36 9.21 -9.21
C ILE A 27 11.17 9.25 -7.68
N VAL A 28 12.05 8.65 -6.89
CA VAL A 28 12.00 8.72 -5.42
C VAL A 28 12.21 10.17 -4.93
N ILE A 29 13.13 10.91 -5.54
CA ILE A 29 13.29 12.35 -5.26
C ILE A 29 11.98 13.10 -5.56
N ARG A 30 11.32 12.80 -6.68
CA ARG A 30 10.02 13.39 -7.01
C ARG A 30 8.96 13.05 -5.95
N MET A 31 8.88 11.80 -5.51
CA MET A 31 7.98 11.41 -4.41
C MET A 31 8.26 12.21 -3.14
N SER A 32 9.53 12.45 -2.80
CA SER A 32 9.90 13.26 -1.64
C SER A 32 9.42 14.71 -1.76
N GLU A 33 9.51 15.29 -2.95
CA GLU A 33 9.05 16.66 -3.23
C GLU A 33 7.52 16.79 -3.27
N GLU A 34 6.83 15.81 -3.85
CA GLU A 34 5.38 15.85 -4.07
C GLU A 34 4.58 15.26 -2.89
N GLN A 35 5.11 14.23 -2.23
CA GLN A 35 4.44 13.39 -1.23
C GLN A 35 5.37 13.05 -0.05
N GLY A 36 6.19 14.01 0.41
CA GLY A 36 7.18 13.79 1.46
C GLY A 36 6.64 13.21 2.78
N TYR A 37 5.39 13.51 3.16
CA TYR A 37 4.76 12.90 4.35
C TYR A 37 4.41 11.43 4.13
N ALA A 38 3.91 11.06 2.93
CA ALA A 38 3.67 9.66 2.57
C ALA A 38 4.97 8.86 2.57
N LEU A 39 6.03 9.44 1.99
CA LEU A 39 7.36 8.84 1.96
C LEU A 39 7.89 8.62 3.38
N THR A 40 7.79 9.66 4.24
CA THR A 40 8.22 9.56 5.64
C THR A 40 7.43 8.49 6.40
N TYR A 41 6.13 8.41 6.17
CA TYR A 41 5.27 7.37 6.75
C TYR A 41 5.73 5.97 6.34
N LEU A 42 5.89 5.71 5.03
CA LEU A 42 6.35 4.42 4.50
C LEU A 42 7.71 3.99 5.05
N MET A 43 8.61 4.95 5.29
CA MET A 43 9.93 4.68 5.89
C MET A 43 9.90 4.46 7.41
N ALA A 44 8.84 4.89 8.09
CA ALA A 44 8.77 4.90 9.56
C ALA A 44 7.89 3.79 10.13
N VAL A 45 6.83 3.40 9.43
CA VAL A 45 5.92 2.33 9.88
C VAL A 45 6.63 0.98 9.94
N GLY A 46 6.10 0.06 10.75
CA GLY A 46 6.73 -1.25 10.95
C GLY A 46 7.90 -1.26 11.94
N GLY A 47 8.67 -0.17 12.05
CA GLY A 47 9.71 -0.01 13.08
C GLY A 47 10.59 -1.26 13.25
N ASP A 48 10.76 -1.72 14.49
CA ASP A 48 11.52 -2.94 14.81
C ASP A 48 10.73 -4.26 14.56
N SER A 49 9.48 -4.19 14.10
CA SER A 49 8.64 -5.36 13.81
C SER A 49 8.96 -6.00 12.47
N PHE A 50 9.36 -5.19 11.48
CA PHE A 50 9.77 -5.67 10.16
C PHE A 50 11.29 -5.86 10.15
N ASP A 51 11.75 -6.92 9.50
CA ASP A 51 13.18 -7.06 9.20
C ASP A 51 13.58 -6.21 7.99
N GLU A 52 14.85 -6.26 7.59
CA GLU A 52 15.39 -5.43 6.52
C GLU A 52 14.75 -5.75 5.17
N ASP A 53 14.54 -7.04 4.87
CA ASP A 53 13.96 -7.50 3.61
C ASP A 53 12.47 -7.15 3.54
N GLU A 54 11.73 -7.36 4.63
CA GLU A 54 10.33 -6.93 4.75
C GLU A 54 10.16 -5.42 4.62
N HIS A 55 11.06 -4.62 5.20
CA HIS A 55 11.05 -3.17 5.07
C HIS A 55 11.29 -2.72 3.64
N GLU A 56 12.27 -3.30 2.96
CA GLU A 56 12.58 -2.98 1.57
C GLU A 56 11.42 -3.33 0.64
N ALA A 57 10.86 -4.53 0.78
CA ALA A 57 9.73 -4.99 0.00
C ALA A 57 8.44 -4.18 0.29
N PHE A 58 8.16 -3.89 1.57
CA PHE A 58 7.04 -3.03 1.97
C PHE A 58 7.17 -1.62 1.38
N PHE A 59 8.38 -1.04 1.45
CA PHE A 59 8.65 0.28 0.88
C PHE A 59 8.45 0.26 -0.64
N TYR A 60 8.95 -0.77 -1.33
CA TYR A 60 8.75 -0.95 -2.76
C TYR A 60 7.25 -0.99 -3.12
N LEU A 61 6.45 -1.78 -2.41
CA LEU A 61 5.00 -1.83 -2.61
C LEU A 61 4.34 -0.46 -2.40
N GLY A 62 4.69 0.24 -1.32
CA GLY A 62 4.21 1.59 -1.02
C GLY A 62 4.57 2.62 -2.10
N PHE A 63 5.81 2.56 -2.59
CA PHE A 63 6.31 3.38 -3.68
C PHE A 63 5.56 3.09 -4.99
N SER A 64 5.38 1.81 -5.34
CA SER A 64 4.66 1.37 -6.53
C SER A 64 3.20 1.81 -6.51
N ILE A 65 2.52 1.73 -5.37
CA ILE A 65 1.16 2.26 -5.18
C ILE A 65 1.12 3.76 -5.51
N TRP A 66 2.00 4.55 -4.91
CA TRP A 66 2.06 5.99 -5.18
C TRP A 66 2.31 6.26 -6.67
N TYR A 67 3.26 5.56 -7.28
CA TYR A 67 3.62 5.73 -8.69
C TYR A 67 2.44 5.44 -9.62
N ILE A 68 1.75 4.31 -9.42
CA ILE A 68 0.54 3.93 -10.17
C ILE A 68 -0.52 5.04 -10.04
N MET A 69 -0.79 5.50 -8.81
CA MET A 69 -1.81 6.52 -8.57
C MET A 69 -1.42 7.89 -9.17
N GLU A 70 -0.14 8.25 -9.17
CA GLU A 70 0.37 9.47 -9.82
C GLU A 70 0.22 9.42 -11.34
N LYS A 71 0.51 8.28 -11.97
CA LYS A 71 0.32 8.11 -13.42
C LYS A 71 -1.12 8.28 -13.85
N ILE A 72 -2.05 7.85 -13.00
CA ILE A 72 -3.49 7.98 -13.24
C ILE A 72 -3.97 9.40 -12.94
N ASN A 73 -3.41 10.06 -11.92
CA ASN A 73 -3.77 11.40 -11.50
C ASN A 73 -2.51 12.22 -11.14
N SER A 74 -1.93 12.88 -12.13
CA SER A 74 -0.65 13.61 -11.99
C SER A 74 -0.73 14.92 -11.19
N ASN A 75 -1.90 15.26 -10.63
CA ASN A 75 -2.08 16.47 -9.82
C ASN A 75 -2.69 16.15 -8.45
N MET A 76 -2.31 15.02 -7.85
CA MET A 76 -2.67 14.73 -6.46
C MET A 76 -2.04 15.78 -5.53
N PRO A 77 -2.85 16.44 -4.66
CA PRO A 77 -2.31 17.27 -3.60
C PRO A 77 -1.35 16.50 -2.70
N MET A 78 -0.38 17.19 -2.12
CA MET A 78 0.47 16.61 -1.07
C MET A 78 -0.40 16.20 0.12
N ILE A 79 -0.34 14.92 0.50
CA ILE A 79 -1.03 14.45 1.71
C ILE A 79 -0.29 14.97 2.95
N THR A 80 -1.04 15.32 3.99
CA THR A 80 -0.49 15.83 5.25
C THR A 80 -0.37 14.74 6.30
N GLU A 81 0.48 14.95 7.31
CA GLU A 81 0.57 14.09 8.50
C GLU A 81 -0.80 13.91 9.19
N GLU A 82 -1.57 14.99 9.35
CA GLU A 82 -2.91 14.93 9.96
C GLU A 82 -3.89 14.06 9.15
N GLU A 83 -3.79 14.08 7.82
CA GLU A 83 -4.61 13.22 6.96
C GLU A 83 -4.23 11.75 7.09
N ILE A 84 -2.93 11.45 7.13
CA ILE A 84 -2.41 10.09 7.33
C ILE A 84 -2.88 9.56 8.68
N ASP A 85 -2.62 10.29 9.77
CA ASP A 85 -3.04 9.92 11.12
C ASP A 85 -4.55 9.68 11.22
N SER A 86 -5.35 10.56 10.61
CA SER A 86 -6.80 10.43 10.64
C SER A 86 -7.29 9.20 9.87
N VAL A 87 -6.68 8.87 8.73
CA VAL A 87 -7.04 7.69 7.92
C VAL A 87 -6.60 6.42 8.63
N GLU A 88 -5.36 6.40 9.11
CA GLU A 88 -4.78 5.27 9.82
C GLU A 88 -5.62 4.91 11.05
N GLN A 89 -5.97 5.89 11.88
CA GLN A 89 -6.83 5.66 13.04
C GLN A 89 -8.19 5.10 12.66
N ASN A 90 -8.75 5.47 11.51
CA ASN A 90 -10.01 4.89 11.05
C ASN A 90 -9.84 3.44 10.59
N ASN A 91 -8.72 3.13 9.92
CA ASN A 91 -8.39 1.77 9.52
C ASN A 91 -8.14 0.87 10.74
N PHE A 92 -7.44 1.34 11.78
CA PHE A 92 -7.26 0.58 13.02
C PHE A 92 -8.55 0.39 13.82
N LYS A 93 -9.42 1.41 13.91
CA LYS A 93 -10.73 1.25 14.55
C LYS A 93 -11.58 0.17 13.88
N MET A 94 -11.42 -0.03 12.57
CA MET A 94 -12.10 -1.10 11.86
C MET A 94 -11.63 -2.48 12.36
N LEU A 95 -10.33 -2.65 12.62
CA LEU A 95 -9.78 -3.87 13.22
C LEU A 95 -10.26 -4.09 14.65
N ASP A 96 -10.33 -3.02 15.46
CA ASP A 96 -10.85 -3.11 16.82
C ASP A 96 -12.29 -3.63 16.82
N VAL A 97 -13.13 -3.15 15.91
CA VAL A 97 -14.51 -3.65 15.76
C VAL A 97 -14.52 -5.13 15.38
N MET A 98 -13.63 -5.57 14.50
CA MET A 98 -13.53 -6.99 14.10
C MET A 98 -13.04 -7.90 15.23
N SER A 99 -12.30 -7.37 16.21
CA SER A 99 -11.72 -8.19 17.30
C SER A 99 -12.77 -8.78 18.25
N ASP A 100 -13.96 -8.20 18.31
CA ASP A 100 -15.09 -8.65 19.13
C ASP A 100 -16.07 -9.55 18.35
N GLU A 101 -15.86 -9.75 17.04
CA GLU A 101 -16.75 -10.48 16.13
C GLU A 101 -16.33 -11.96 15.98
N THR A 102 -17.26 -12.83 15.57
CA THR A 102 -16.91 -14.22 15.24
C THR A 102 -16.16 -14.32 13.91
N GLU A 103 -15.40 -15.39 13.69
CA GLU A 103 -14.68 -15.64 12.43
C GLU A 103 -15.57 -15.51 11.19
N ALA A 104 -16.81 -16.00 11.26
CA ALA A 104 -17.77 -15.88 10.15
C ALA A 104 -18.25 -14.43 9.91
N GLU A 105 -18.37 -13.63 10.98
CA GLU A 105 -18.69 -12.21 10.89
C GLU A 105 -17.50 -11.41 10.34
N ILE A 106 -16.26 -11.74 10.77
CA ILE A 106 -15.02 -11.16 10.25
C ILE A 106 -14.89 -11.42 8.74
N THR A 107 -15.05 -12.67 8.29
CA THR A 107 -14.97 -13.01 6.85
C THR A 107 -15.97 -12.18 6.04
N LYS A 108 -17.22 -12.09 6.52
CA LYS A 108 -18.25 -11.30 5.85
C LYS A 108 -17.94 -9.79 5.83
N LEU A 109 -17.37 -9.26 6.91
CA LEU A 109 -16.95 -7.86 6.97
C LEU A 109 -15.84 -7.60 5.95
N ILE A 110 -14.82 -8.48 5.89
CA ILE A 110 -13.72 -8.40 4.92
C ILE A 110 -14.26 -8.44 3.49
N GLU A 111 -15.17 -9.38 3.17
CA GLU A 111 -15.81 -9.45 1.85
C GLU A 111 -16.51 -8.12 1.49
N ILE A 112 -17.30 -7.56 2.43
CA ILE A 112 -17.97 -6.27 2.21
C ILE A 112 -16.96 -5.15 1.99
N ILE A 113 -15.86 -5.11 2.74
CA ILE A 113 -14.82 -4.09 2.59
C ILE A 113 -14.18 -4.18 1.22
N VAL A 114 -13.81 -5.39 0.78
CA VAL A 114 -13.19 -5.61 -0.54
C VAL A 114 -14.18 -5.25 -1.66
N GLU A 115 -15.43 -5.72 -1.58
CA GLU A 115 -16.47 -5.46 -2.60
C GLU A 115 -16.81 -3.98 -2.75
N ASN A 116 -16.71 -3.21 -1.66
CA ASN A 116 -17.04 -1.78 -1.64
C ASN A 116 -15.81 -0.87 -1.63
N TYR A 117 -14.60 -1.43 -1.76
CA TYR A 117 -13.39 -0.64 -1.82
C TYR A 117 -13.35 0.14 -3.14
N ASN A 118 -12.99 1.43 -3.07
CA ASN A 118 -13.00 2.28 -4.26
C ASN A 118 -11.97 1.86 -5.31
N GLN A 119 -10.86 1.25 -4.89
CA GLN A 119 -9.78 0.77 -5.76
C GLN A 119 -9.63 -0.75 -5.65
N PRO A 120 -10.63 -1.54 -6.06
CA PRO A 120 -10.69 -2.97 -5.76
C PRO A 120 -9.55 -3.75 -6.42
N ASN A 121 -9.13 -3.37 -7.63
CA ASN A 121 -8.02 -4.03 -8.32
C ASN A 121 -6.67 -3.73 -7.67
N LEU A 122 -6.43 -2.47 -7.29
CA LEU A 122 -5.20 -2.08 -6.59
C LEU A 122 -5.12 -2.74 -5.22
N PHE A 123 -6.24 -2.82 -4.51
CA PHE A 123 -6.30 -3.53 -3.23
C PHE A 123 -6.08 -5.04 -3.38
N GLY A 124 -6.66 -5.64 -4.42
CA GLY A 124 -6.42 -7.05 -4.77
C GLY A 124 -4.93 -7.32 -5.02
N TYR A 125 -4.28 -6.47 -5.82
CA TYR A 125 -2.84 -6.53 -6.04
C TYR A 125 -2.03 -6.47 -4.73
N ILE A 126 -2.35 -5.53 -3.84
CA ILE A 126 -1.65 -5.41 -2.54
C ILE A 126 -1.80 -6.70 -1.71
N VAL A 127 -3.00 -7.26 -1.66
CA VAL A 127 -3.26 -8.52 -0.93
C VAL A 127 -2.48 -9.67 -1.55
N GLU A 128 -2.48 -9.79 -2.88
CA GLU A 128 -1.73 -10.83 -3.61
C GLU A 128 -0.22 -10.70 -3.35
N SER A 129 0.37 -9.50 -3.49
CA SER A 129 1.79 -9.26 -3.20
C SER A 129 2.17 -9.62 -1.77
N LEU A 130 1.35 -9.27 -0.77
CA LEU A 130 1.65 -9.58 0.63
C LEU A 130 1.52 -11.08 0.98
N MET A 131 0.85 -11.87 0.14
CA MET A 131 0.58 -13.29 0.38
C MET A 131 1.42 -14.23 -0.50
N GLU A 132 1.78 -13.78 -1.70
CA GLU A 132 2.36 -14.63 -2.75
C GLU A 132 3.79 -14.24 -3.13
N GLU A 133 4.33 -13.10 -2.66
CA GLU A 133 5.75 -12.79 -2.91
C GLU A 133 6.67 -13.70 -2.08
N GLU A 134 7.66 -14.24 -2.78
CA GLU A 134 8.69 -15.13 -2.27
C GLU A 134 10.07 -14.48 -2.47
N ASP A 135 11.01 -14.78 -1.58
CA ASP A 135 12.42 -14.40 -1.72
C ASP A 135 13.17 -15.26 -2.75
N ASP A 136 14.47 -15.00 -2.91
CA ASP A 136 15.34 -15.75 -3.84
C ASP A 136 15.45 -17.25 -3.53
N ASP A 137 15.18 -17.66 -2.28
CA ASP A 137 15.22 -19.04 -1.81
C ASP A 137 13.84 -19.73 -1.92
N GLY A 138 12.80 -19.00 -2.31
CA GLY A 138 11.41 -19.47 -2.45
C GLY A 138 10.65 -19.52 -1.12
N ASP A 139 11.15 -18.84 -0.09
CA ASP A 139 10.45 -18.65 1.18
C ASP A 139 9.55 -17.40 1.11
N PRO A 140 8.40 -17.34 1.82
CA PRO A 140 7.54 -16.16 1.80
C PRO A 140 8.27 -14.90 2.25
N LEU A 141 8.22 -13.86 1.42
CA LEU A 141 8.92 -12.59 1.67
C LEU A 141 8.35 -11.85 2.89
N PHE A 142 7.04 -12.00 3.13
CA PHE A 142 6.35 -11.39 4.26
C PHE A 142 5.91 -12.44 5.27
N ARG A 143 6.23 -12.23 6.54
CA ARG A 143 5.77 -13.12 7.62
C ARG A 143 4.27 -12.93 7.83
N GLU A 144 3.55 -14.05 7.95
CA GLU A 144 2.08 -14.08 8.16
C GLU A 144 1.63 -13.18 9.34
N GLU A 145 2.44 -13.11 10.41
CA GLU A 145 2.19 -12.26 11.58
C GLU A 145 2.24 -10.75 11.28
N ASN A 146 2.95 -10.35 10.23
CA ASN A 146 3.15 -8.95 9.82
C ASN A 146 2.27 -8.54 8.64
N SER A 147 1.92 -9.47 7.72
CA SER A 147 1.17 -9.18 6.50
C SER A 147 -0.15 -8.44 6.77
N GLY A 148 -0.85 -8.78 7.86
CA GLY A 148 -2.07 -8.09 8.26
C GLY A 148 -1.85 -6.62 8.63
N MET A 149 -0.76 -6.30 9.34
CA MET A 149 -0.41 -4.92 9.71
C MET A 149 0.09 -4.15 8.49
N MET A 150 0.90 -4.77 7.63
CA MET A 150 1.36 -4.18 6.37
C MET A 150 0.20 -3.80 5.46
N LEU A 151 -0.81 -4.67 5.35
CA LEU A 151 -2.02 -4.39 4.58
C LEU A 151 -2.72 -3.11 5.07
N ILE A 152 -2.79 -2.89 6.39
CA ILE A 152 -3.40 -1.68 6.97
C ILE A 152 -2.58 -0.43 6.68
N TYR A 153 -1.26 -0.51 6.76
CA TYR A 153 -0.39 0.62 6.41
C TYR A 153 -0.47 0.98 4.93
N LEU A 154 -0.43 -0.01 4.02
CA LEU A 154 -0.58 0.23 2.58
C LEU A 154 -1.99 0.73 2.23
N LYS A 155 -3.03 0.17 2.86
CA LYS A 155 -4.41 0.66 2.73
C LYS A 155 -4.51 2.13 3.13
N THR A 156 -3.84 2.54 4.21
CA THR A 156 -3.82 3.94 4.67
C THR A 156 -3.26 4.86 3.60
N VAL A 157 -2.19 4.46 2.89
CA VAL A 157 -1.62 5.23 1.78
C VAL A 157 -2.61 5.33 0.61
N VAL A 158 -3.23 4.22 0.20
CA VAL A 158 -4.24 4.22 -0.88
C VAL A 158 -5.43 5.11 -0.53
N ASP A 159 -5.97 4.99 0.68
CA ASP A 159 -7.10 5.77 1.16
C ASP A 159 -6.79 7.28 1.23
N CYS A 160 -5.54 7.66 1.49
CA CYS A 160 -5.12 9.05 1.47
C CYS A 160 -5.15 9.61 0.04
N PHE A 161 -4.66 8.86 -0.94
CA PHE A 161 -4.57 9.29 -2.33
C PHE A 161 -5.89 9.20 -3.09
N ASP A 162 -6.72 8.20 -2.81
CA ASP A 162 -7.96 7.95 -3.57
C ASP A 162 -9.03 9.04 -3.38
N LYS A 163 -8.90 9.88 -2.35
CA LYS A 163 -9.74 11.06 -2.11
C LYS A 163 -9.71 12.06 -3.28
N TYR A 164 -8.68 11.99 -4.14
CA TYR A 164 -8.39 12.95 -5.21
C TYR A 164 -8.51 12.31 -6.61
#